data_AF-A0A8S8ZDL7-F1
#
_entry.id   AF-A0A8S8ZDL7-F1
#
_cell.length_a   1.000
_cell.length_b   1.000
_cell.length_c   1.000
_cell.angle_alpha   90.00
_cell.angle_beta   90.00
_cell.angle_gamma   90.00
#
_symmetry.space_group_name_H-M   'P 1'
#
loop_
_entity.id
_entity.type
_entity.pdbx_description
1 polymer ?
#
loop_
_entity_poly.entity_id
_entity_poly.type
_entity_poly.pdbx_seq_one_letter_code
_entity_poly.pdbx_strand_id
1 'polypeptide(L)'
;MDRIDSIEGPVWLTFDVDGLDGSLVPDTGPPVPGGLSHWGAVEIIERLFASGAEVIGADVNEIVPGEDRLTQFNAALIVPKIRVAHIASRG
;
A
#
# COMPACT_ATOMS: atom_id res chain seq x y z
N MET A 1 -8.32 1.08 -13.26
CA MET A 1 -8.90 1.59 -12.01
C MET A 1 -10.33 1.11 -11.81
N ASP A 2 -11.11 0.96 -12.88
CA ASP A 2 -12.51 0.50 -12.87
C ASP A 2 -12.79 -0.77 -12.06
N ARG A 3 -11.81 -1.68 -11.95
CA ARG A 3 -11.92 -2.89 -11.12
C ARG A 3 -11.84 -2.64 -9.61
N ILE A 4 -11.12 -1.61 -9.18
CA ILE A 4 -11.03 -1.23 -7.77
C ILE A 4 -12.36 -0.59 -7.36
N ASP A 5 -12.91 0.26 -8.22
CA ASP A 5 -14.17 0.98 -7.97
C ASP A 5 -15.37 0.02 -7.81
N SER A 6 -15.29 -1.19 -8.39
CA SER A 6 -16.31 -2.25 -8.25
C SER A 6 -16.18 -3.13 -7.00
N ILE A 7 -15.17 -2.90 -6.15
CA ILE A 7 -14.99 -3.69 -4.91
C ILE A 7 -16.00 -3.22 -3.87
N GLU A 8 -16.72 -4.17 -3.27
CA GLU A 8 -17.78 -3.94 -2.29
C GLU A 8 -17.63 -4.87 -1.07
N GLY A 9 -18.21 -4.45 0.06
CA GLY A 9 -18.31 -5.28 1.27
C GLY A 9 -17.02 -5.32 2.12
N PRO A 10 -16.95 -6.20 3.13
CA PRO A 10 -15.81 -6.24 4.04
C PRO A 10 -14.53 -6.69 3.33
N VAL A 11 -13.50 -5.84 3.37
CA VAL A 11 -12.22 -6.04 2.70
C VAL A 11 -11.08 -5.97 3.70
N TRP A 12 -10.12 -6.90 3.55
CA TRP A 12 -8.81 -6.82 4.21
C TRP A 12 -7.76 -6.37 3.19
N LEU A 13 -7.03 -5.30 3.48
CA LEU A 13 -5.96 -4.79 2.63
C LEU A 13 -4.60 -5.31 3.09
N THR A 14 -4.00 -6.22 2.34
CA THR A 14 -2.58 -6.58 2.51
C THR A 14 -1.74 -5.79 1.52
N PHE A 15 -0.70 -5.11 2.01
CA PHE A 15 0.23 -4.33 1.19
C PHE A 15 1.63 -4.94 1.29
N ASP A 16 2.02 -5.65 0.24
CA ASP A 16 3.38 -6.10 0.05
C ASP A 16 4.25 -4.93 -0.44
N VAL A 17 5.31 -4.62 0.29
CA VAL A 17 6.21 -3.51 -0.09
C VAL A 17 6.99 -3.84 -1.35
N ASP A 18 7.18 -5.12 -1.68
CA ASP A 18 7.91 -5.55 -2.88
C ASP A 18 7.16 -5.26 -4.19
N GLY A 19 5.86 -4.93 -4.10
CA GLY A 19 5.06 -4.45 -5.22
C GLY A 19 5.41 -3.02 -5.65
N LEU A 20 6.15 -2.27 -4.83
CA LEU A 20 6.73 -0.98 -5.21
C LEU A 20 7.92 -1.20 -6.17
N ASP A 21 8.28 -0.15 -6.91
CA ASP A 21 9.49 -0.21 -7.72
C ASP A 21 10.72 -0.50 -6.84
N GLY A 22 11.53 -1.48 -7.24
CA GLY A 22 12.68 -1.94 -6.45
C GLY A 22 13.69 -0.85 -6.07
N SER A 23 13.71 0.31 -6.77
CA SER A 23 14.52 1.47 -6.35
C SER A 23 14.03 2.14 -5.06
N LEU A 24 12.77 1.94 -4.68
CA LEU A 24 12.16 2.45 -3.45
C LEU A 24 12.26 1.46 -2.29
N VAL A 25 12.37 0.17 -2.59
CA VAL A 25 12.32 -0.93 -1.62
C VAL A 25 13.43 -1.96 -1.88
N PRO A 26 14.71 -1.56 -1.79
CA PRO A 26 15.83 -2.45 -2.12
C PRO A 26 15.95 -3.66 -1.18
N ASP A 27 15.54 -3.50 0.08
CA ASP A 27 15.57 -4.53 1.12
C ASP A 27 14.20 -5.19 1.30
N THR A 28 13.85 -6.07 0.38
CA THR A 28 12.66 -6.93 0.44
C THR A 28 13.03 -8.33 -0.09
N GLY A 29 12.08 -9.12 -0.61
CA GLY A 29 12.41 -10.21 -1.55
C GLY A 29 13.28 -9.70 -2.73
N PRO A 30 13.48 -10.49 -3.82
CA PRO A 30 14.25 -10.01 -4.96
C PRO A 30 13.64 -8.70 -5.50
N PRO A 31 14.34 -7.54 -5.45
CA PRO A 31 13.75 -6.28 -5.90
C PRO A 31 13.51 -6.35 -7.40
N VAL A 32 12.25 -6.16 -7.81
CA VAL A 32 11.84 -6.25 -9.21
C VAL A 32 11.72 -4.83 -9.80
N PRO A 33 12.37 -4.53 -10.93
CA PRO A 33 12.22 -3.25 -11.59
C PRO A 33 10.85 -3.11 -12.26
N GLY A 34 10.30 -1.89 -12.30
CA GLY A 34 9.03 -1.60 -12.97
C GLY A 34 7.80 -1.81 -12.10
N GLY A 35 7.99 -1.86 -10.78
CA GLY A 35 6.92 -1.88 -9.79
C GLY A 35 6.18 -0.55 -9.66
N LEU A 36 5.26 -0.46 -8.71
CA LEU A 36 4.49 0.74 -8.46
C LEU A 36 5.37 1.88 -7.95
N SER A 37 5.15 3.09 -8.46
CA SER A 37 5.64 4.28 -7.77
C SER A 37 4.91 4.45 -6.44
N HIS A 38 5.54 5.14 -5.48
CA HIS A 38 4.90 5.47 -4.20
C HIS A 38 3.53 6.13 -4.39
N TRP A 39 3.42 7.10 -5.30
CA TRP A 39 2.17 7.81 -5.56
C TRP A 39 1.13 6.96 -6.29
N GLY A 40 1.57 6.03 -7.15
CA GLY A 40 0.67 5.05 -7.75
C GLY A 40 0.04 4.12 -6.71
N ALA A 41 0.84 3.67 -5.73
CA ALA A 41 0.33 2.91 -4.59
C ALA A 41 -0.66 3.74 -3.74
N VAL A 42 -0.35 5.01 -3.47
CA VAL A 42 -1.26 5.92 -2.75
C VAL A 42 -2.58 6.10 -3.49
N GLU A 43 -2.56 6.30 -4.80
CA GLU A 43 -3.80 6.42 -5.60
C GLU A 43 -4.66 5.16 -5.50
N ILE A 44 -4.05 3.97 -5.56
CA ILE A 44 -4.76 2.70 -5.41
C ILE A 44 -5.41 2.59 -4.03
N ILE A 45 -4.67 2.93 -2.97
CA ILE A 45 -5.19 2.94 -1.60
C ILE A 45 -6.37 3.91 -1.50
N GLU A 46 -6.19 5.16 -1.89
CA GLU A 46 -7.25 6.19 -1.82
C GLU A 46 -8.50 5.79 -2.60
N ARG A 47 -8.35 5.19 -3.80
CA ARG A 47 -9.48 4.69 -4.59
C ARG A 47 -10.19 3.51 -3.94
N LEU A 48 -9.46 2.56 -3.36
CA LEU A 48 -10.08 1.45 -2.64
C LEU A 48 -10.95 1.96 -1.48
N PHE A 49 -10.46 2.93 -0.72
CA PHE A 49 -11.22 3.53 0.38
C PHE A 49 -12.38 4.44 -0.07
N ALA A 50 -12.35 4.91 -1.31
CA ALA A 50 -13.42 5.67 -1.93
C ALA A 50 -14.46 4.79 -2.67
N SER A 51 -14.20 3.49 -2.84
CA SER A 51 -15.14 2.55 -3.47
C SER A 51 -16.24 2.10 -2.49
N GLY A 52 -17.05 1.12 -2.88
CA GLY A 52 -18.00 0.45 -1.98
C GLY A 52 -17.35 -0.47 -0.94
N ALA A 53 -16.02 -0.53 -0.85
CA ALA A 53 -15.30 -1.40 0.05
C ALA A 53 -15.38 -0.92 1.51
N GLU A 54 -15.78 -1.81 2.41
CA GLU A 54 -15.64 -1.64 3.85
C GLU A 54 -14.29 -2.23 4.29
N VAL A 55 -13.22 -1.43 4.25
CA VAL A 55 -11.89 -1.92 4.67
C VAL A 55 -11.87 -2.11 6.20
N ILE A 56 -11.92 -3.37 6.64
CA ILE A 56 -12.03 -3.77 8.05
C ILE A 56 -10.68 -3.96 8.74
N GLY A 57 -9.59 -3.99 7.98
CA GLY A 57 -8.23 -4.10 8.49
C GLY A 57 -7.20 -4.01 7.38
N ALA A 58 -5.94 -3.83 7.77
CA ALA A 58 -4.83 -3.78 6.84
C ALA A 58 -3.51 -4.20 7.48
N ASP A 59 -2.60 -4.72 6.66
CA ASP A 59 -1.20 -5.00 7.02
C ASP A 59 -0.23 -4.47 5.94
N VAL A 60 1.00 -4.19 6.36
CA VAL A 60 2.14 -3.86 5.48
C VAL A 60 3.23 -4.87 5.80
N ASN A 61 3.68 -5.65 4.82
CA ASN A 61 4.55 -6.82 5.02
C ASN A 61 5.76 -6.83 4.06
N GLU A 62 6.53 -7.92 4.06
CA GLU A 62 7.79 -8.12 3.31
C GLU A 62 8.89 -7.07 3.50
N ILE A 63 8.92 -6.42 4.67
CA ILE A 63 10.01 -5.54 5.05
C ILE A 63 11.19 -6.38 5.53
N VAL A 64 12.30 -6.37 4.77
CA VAL A 64 13.57 -6.97 5.21
C VAL A 64 14.44 -5.89 5.85
N PRO A 65 15.08 -6.14 7.00
CA PRO A 65 15.99 -5.17 7.60
C PRO A 65 17.25 -4.96 6.74
N GLY A 66 17.40 -3.76 6.17
CA GLY A 66 18.64 -3.31 5.54
C GLY A 66 19.32 -2.14 6.25
N GLU A 67 20.54 -1.84 5.84
CA GLU A 67 21.40 -0.81 6.44
C GLU A 67 20.95 0.62 6.13
N ASP A 68 20.50 0.90 4.90
CA ASP A 68 20.09 2.25 4.47
C ASP A 68 18.71 2.66 4.98
N ARG A 69 17.93 1.67 5.43
CA ARG A 69 16.58 1.77 5.97
C ARG A 69 15.53 2.31 4.98
N LEU A 70 15.83 2.30 3.68
CA LEU A 70 14.97 2.88 2.65
C LEU A 70 13.66 2.09 2.52
N THR A 71 13.70 0.76 2.54
CA THR A 71 12.49 -0.07 2.54
C THR A 71 11.66 0.17 3.79
N GLN A 72 12.26 0.16 4.98
CA GLN A 72 11.55 0.44 6.25
C GLN A 72 10.88 1.82 6.22
N PHE A 73 11.55 2.83 5.65
CA PHE A 73 11.00 4.16 5.51
C PHE A 73 9.81 4.19 4.55
N ASN A 74 9.92 3.59 3.37
CA ASN A 74 8.82 3.53 2.41
C ASN A 74 7.61 2.75 2.95
N ALA A 75 7.85 1.62 3.64
CA ALA A 75 6.80 0.88 4.34
C ALA A 75 6.08 1.76 5.38
N ALA A 76 6.85 2.50 6.19
CA ALA A 76 6.31 3.41 7.19
C ALA A 76 5.50 4.57 6.57
N LEU A 77 5.80 4.99 5.33
CA LEU A 77 5.02 6.01 4.63
C LEU A 77 3.68 5.50 4.11
N ILE A 78 3.53 4.19 3.87
CA ILE A 78 2.25 3.59 3.42
C ILE A 78 1.24 3.52 4.57
N VAL A 79 1.67 3.16 5.77
CA VAL A 79 0.79 3.05 6.96
C VAL A 79 -0.09 4.29 7.20
N PRO A 80 0.44 5.53 7.26
CA PRO A 80 -0.40 6.72 7.46
C PRO A 80 -1.34 6.97 6.29
N LYS A 81 -1.01 6.55 5.06
CA LYS A 81 -1.91 6.69 3.89
C LYS A 81 -3.14 5.81 4.04
N ILE A 82 -2.95 4.55 4.41
CA ILE A 82 -4.03 3.63 4.75
C ILE A 82 -4.85 4.21 5.91
N ARG A 83 -4.20 4.70 6.96
CA ARG A 83 -4.90 5.22 8.15
C ARG A 83 -5.73 6.46 7.85
N VAL A 84 -5.18 7.42 7.10
CA VAL A 84 -5.89 8.65 6.70
C VAL A 84 -7.06 8.31 5.78
N ALA A 85 -6.85 7.44 4.79
CA ALA A 85 -7.92 6.99 3.88
C ALA A 85 -9.07 6.32 4.65
N HIS A 86 -8.74 5.46 5.63
CA HIS A 86 -9.73 4.83 6.51
C HIS A 86 -10.52 5.82 7.38
N ILE A 87 -9.88 6.88 7.86
CA ILE A 87 -10.57 7.92 8.63
C ILE A 87 -11.48 8.73 7.70
N ALA A 88 -11.00 9.07 6.50
CA ALA A 88 -11.74 9.84 5.53
C ALA A 88 -12.98 9.10 4.99
N SER A 89 -12.91 7.77 4.82
CA SER A 89 -14.03 6.96 4.34
C SER A 89 -15.17 6.79 5.35
N ARG A 90 -15.02 7.33 6.57
CA ARG A 90 -16.00 7.24 7.68
C ARG A 90 -16.67 8.59 8.00
N GLY A 91 -16.34 9.66 7.28
CA GLY A 91 -16.96 10.99 7.40
C GLY A 91 -17.93 11.24 6.25
#